data_AF-A0A5M6CVT4-F1
#
_entry.id   AF-A0A5M6CVT4-F1
#
_cell.length_a   1.000
_cell.length_b   1.000
_cell.length_c   1.000
_cell.angle_alpha   90.00
_cell.angle_beta   90.00
_cell.angle_gamma   90.00
#
_symmetry.space_group_name_H-M   'P 1'
#
loop_
_entity.id
_entity.type
_entity.pdbx_description
1 polymer ?
#
loop_
_entity_poly.entity_id
_entity_poly.type
_entity_poly.pdbx_seq_one_letter_code
_entity_poly.pdbx_strand_id
1 'polypeptide(L)'
;MIGSVRRLAAVIGLLAVSAVADAQPLPSWNDGPAKQAIVDFVAKVTTEDSPDFLAPQDRIAVFDNDGTLWPENPLPFQLMFALDELRRLAPDHPQWKQNPVIQAALDGDVAVLKKDLKKSLSEILKETHAGTTVDEFDQRVRDWLSTARHPRFDRPYNGLTYLPMQEVLAYLREHGFRTYIVSGGGKDFMRVWAEDTYGIPPEQVIGSMGPLQFEIRDGVPVLARQAGIDFIDDKEGKPVAIHRSIGRRPVAAFGNSDGDLAMLQWTTMTRSPSFGLIVHHTDPEREYAYDRDPASSGKLVTALEQSEQQGWVVVDMKRDWKTVFETTAASDGDMSLDATNWIAEDIGGRGVVDIAQSTLSFDQPNHVTGNTAVNRFSGPAKIDGRSLQLGPLATTRRAGPPALMDQENRFLKALSAVRSYRFDGQRKLLLLDEQGQVLVKLAQLDR
;
A
#
# COMPACT_ATOMS: atom_id res chain seq x y z
N MET A 1 -71.64 -40.63 -3.25
CA MET A 1 -70.43 -41.07 -3.96
C MET A 1 -69.90 -39.90 -4.78
N ILE A 2 -68.67 -39.45 -4.47
CA ILE A 2 -67.65 -38.81 -5.35
C ILE A 2 -68.11 -37.51 -6.07
N GLY A 3 -67.63 -36.29 -5.83
CA GLY A 3 -66.35 -35.80 -5.30
C GLY A 3 -65.52 -35.16 -6.41
N SER A 4 -65.58 -33.83 -6.59
CA SER A 4 -64.49 -33.05 -7.23
C SER A 4 -64.69 -31.53 -7.06
N VAL A 5 -64.10 -30.97 -6.01
CA VAL A 5 -63.91 -29.51 -5.86
C VAL A 5 -62.60 -29.15 -6.53
N ARG A 6 -62.64 -28.39 -7.64
CA ARG A 6 -61.44 -27.80 -8.26
C ARG A 6 -60.97 -26.62 -7.40
N ARG A 7 -59.91 -26.80 -6.61
CA ARG A 7 -59.19 -25.71 -5.96
C ARG A 7 -58.23 -25.09 -6.97
N LEU A 8 -58.46 -23.82 -7.31
CA LEU A 8 -57.51 -22.98 -8.04
C LEU A 8 -56.43 -22.57 -7.04
N ALA A 9 -55.23 -23.15 -7.14
CA ALA A 9 -54.08 -22.71 -6.35
C ALA A 9 -53.45 -21.51 -7.06
N ALA A 10 -53.64 -20.30 -6.51
CA ALA A 10 -52.89 -19.13 -6.90
C ALA A 10 -51.46 -19.26 -6.35
N VAL A 11 -50.50 -19.53 -7.23
CA VAL A 11 -49.07 -19.48 -6.90
C VAL A 11 -48.67 -18.01 -6.91
N ILE A 12 -48.64 -17.39 -5.73
CA ILE A 12 -48.01 -16.08 -5.54
C ILE A 12 -46.50 -16.33 -5.47
N GLY A 13 -45.81 -16.10 -6.59
CA GLY A 13 -44.35 -16.11 -6.62
C GLY A 13 -43.82 -14.92 -5.84
N LEU A 14 -43.28 -15.17 -4.64
CA LEU A 14 -42.50 -14.19 -3.89
C LEU A 14 -41.16 -14.01 -4.63
N LEU A 15 -41.05 -12.96 -5.45
CA LEU A 15 -39.76 -12.48 -5.92
C LEU A 15 -39.02 -11.89 -4.70
N ALA A 16 -38.13 -12.69 -4.11
CA ALA A 16 -37.15 -12.19 -3.18
C ALA A 16 -36.17 -11.30 -3.97
N VAL A 17 -36.43 -10.00 -4.00
CA VAL A 17 -35.42 -9.02 -4.37
C VAL A 17 -34.41 -9.04 -3.22
N SER A 18 -33.30 -9.73 -3.42
CA SER A 18 -32.12 -9.56 -2.58
C SER A 18 -31.69 -8.10 -2.73
N ALA A 19 -32.08 -7.25 -1.78
CA ALA A 19 -31.45 -5.96 -1.60
C ALA A 19 -29.99 -6.26 -1.27
N VAL A 20 -29.12 -6.11 -2.26
CA VAL A 20 -27.70 -5.93 -2.01
C VAL A 20 -27.65 -4.67 -1.17
N ALA A 21 -27.31 -4.79 0.10
CA ALA A 21 -27.07 -3.63 0.94
C ALA A 21 -25.95 -2.85 0.24
N ASP A 22 -26.27 -1.66 -0.27
CA ASP A 22 -25.27 -0.77 -0.84
C ASP A 22 -24.22 -0.53 0.23
N ALA A 23 -23.00 -1.01 -0.01
CA ALA A 23 -21.90 -0.81 0.91
C ALA A 23 -21.71 0.71 1.05
N GLN A 24 -21.80 1.21 2.28
CA GLN A 24 -21.66 2.65 2.53
C GLN A 24 -20.27 3.11 2.07
N PRO A 25 -20.17 4.14 1.20
CA PRO A 25 -18.87 4.64 0.78
C PRO A 25 -18.14 5.22 2.00
N LEU A 26 -16.82 5.02 2.04
CA LEU A 26 -15.92 5.59 3.05
C LEU A 26 -16.32 5.22 4.50
N PRO A 27 -16.33 3.94 4.87
CA PRO A 27 -16.87 3.47 6.15
C PRO A 27 -16.13 3.99 7.38
N SER A 28 -14.82 4.26 7.29
CA SER A 28 -14.01 4.79 8.40
C SER A 28 -14.12 6.30 8.57
N TRP A 29 -14.91 6.97 7.74
CA TRP A 29 -15.26 8.37 7.88
C TRP A 29 -16.55 8.54 8.69
N ASN A 30 -16.56 9.51 9.60
CA ASN A 30 -17.79 10.00 10.21
C ASN A 30 -18.65 10.69 9.16
N ASP A 31 -19.98 10.59 9.33
CA ASP A 31 -20.90 11.33 8.47
C ASP A 31 -20.75 12.82 8.79
N GLY A 32 -20.47 13.61 7.75
CA GLY A 32 -20.15 15.03 7.90
C GLY A 32 -19.73 15.68 6.59
N PRO A 33 -19.46 17.00 6.62
CA PRO A 33 -19.19 17.78 5.41
C PRO A 33 -18.02 17.25 4.58
N ALA A 34 -16.94 16.77 5.22
CA ALA A 34 -15.77 16.27 4.50
C ALA A 34 -16.08 15.00 3.68
N LYS A 35 -16.69 13.99 4.32
CA LYS A 35 -17.13 12.76 3.66
C LYS A 35 -18.11 13.06 2.53
N GLN A 36 -19.10 13.91 2.81
CA GLN A 36 -20.12 14.27 1.83
C GLN A 36 -19.51 14.97 0.61
N ALA A 37 -18.56 15.88 0.81
CA ALA A 37 -17.91 16.60 -0.29
C ALA A 37 -17.12 15.67 -1.23
N ILE A 38 -16.49 14.61 -0.70
CA ILE A 38 -15.81 13.59 -1.51
C ILE A 38 -16.83 12.82 -2.37
N VAL A 39 -17.88 12.30 -1.74
CA VAL A 39 -18.92 11.51 -2.43
C VAL A 39 -19.66 12.36 -3.47
N ASP A 40 -20.02 13.59 -3.12
CA ASP A 40 -20.69 14.53 -4.03
C ASP A 40 -19.82 14.88 -5.23
N PHE A 41 -18.53 15.15 -5.01
CA PHE A 41 -17.61 15.44 -6.12
C PHE A 41 -17.49 14.25 -7.07
N VAL A 42 -17.31 13.03 -6.53
CA VAL A 42 -17.21 11.82 -7.35
C VAL A 42 -18.50 11.58 -8.13
N ALA A 43 -19.66 11.63 -7.48
CA ALA A 43 -20.95 11.50 -8.15
C ALA A 43 -21.13 12.56 -9.26
N LYS A 44 -20.79 13.82 -8.96
CA LYS A 44 -20.88 14.95 -9.88
C LYS A 44 -20.08 14.75 -11.17
N VAL A 45 -18.87 14.20 -11.08
CA VAL A 45 -17.98 14.07 -12.25
C VAL A 45 -18.05 12.70 -12.93
N THR A 46 -18.80 11.75 -12.39
CA THR A 46 -18.87 10.38 -12.94
C THR A 46 -20.26 9.95 -13.41
N THR A 47 -21.32 10.67 -13.02
CA THR A 47 -22.68 10.44 -13.53
C THR A 47 -22.79 10.93 -14.97
N GLU A 48 -23.16 10.04 -15.92
CA GLU A 48 -23.14 10.33 -17.36
C GLU A 48 -23.97 11.55 -17.78
N ASP A 49 -25.14 11.76 -17.14
CA ASP A 49 -26.03 12.89 -17.44
C ASP A 49 -25.65 14.18 -16.69
N SER A 50 -24.58 14.17 -15.90
CA SER A 50 -24.13 15.37 -15.19
C SER A 50 -23.52 16.38 -16.17
N PRO A 51 -23.83 17.69 -16.06
CA PRO A 51 -23.16 18.73 -16.86
C PRO A 51 -21.65 18.83 -16.56
N ASP A 52 -21.21 18.27 -15.44
CA ASP A 52 -19.81 18.23 -14.99
C ASP A 52 -19.15 16.86 -15.21
N PHE A 53 -19.78 15.97 -15.98
CA PHE A 53 -19.23 14.66 -16.30
C PHE A 53 -17.83 14.77 -16.90
N LEU A 54 -16.91 13.97 -16.37
CA LEU A 54 -15.56 13.80 -16.90
C LEU A 54 -15.43 12.40 -17.49
N ALA A 55 -14.88 12.31 -18.71
CA ALA A 55 -14.53 11.02 -19.28
C ALA A 55 -13.42 10.33 -18.44
N PRO A 56 -13.36 8.99 -18.34
CA PRO A 56 -12.41 8.29 -17.48
C PRO A 56 -10.94 8.72 -17.64
N GLN A 57 -10.51 9.02 -18.87
CA GLN A 57 -9.14 9.49 -19.13
C GLN A 57 -8.80 10.85 -18.48
N ASP A 58 -9.79 11.66 -18.13
CA ASP A 58 -9.61 12.98 -17.52
C ASP A 58 -9.77 12.95 -15.99
N ARG A 59 -10.13 11.81 -15.42
CA ARG A 59 -10.29 11.57 -13.97
C ARG A 59 -8.94 11.26 -13.33
N ILE A 60 -8.12 12.29 -13.12
CA ILE A 60 -6.82 12.17 -12.45
C ILE A 60 -6.89 12.79 -11.06
N ALA A 61 -6.53 11.99 -10.05
CA ALA A 61 -6.39 12.42 -8.67
C ALA A 61 -4.93 12.29 -8.22
N VAL A 62 -4.40 13.30 -7.55
CA VAL A 62 -3.02 13.33 -7.03
C VAL A 62 -3.03 13.45 -5.51
N PHE A 63 -2.13 12.73 -4.86
CA PHE A 63 -2.01 12.66 -3.40
C PHE A 63 -0.56 12.93 -3.00
N ASP A 64 -0.31 13.74 -1.99
CA ASP A 64 0.94 13.56 -1.23
C ASP A 64 0.93 12.21 -0.52
N ASN A 65 2.09 11.76 -0.04
CA ASN A 65 2.24 10.55 0.74
C ASN A 65 2.44 10.87 2.24
N ASP A 66 3.57 11.51 2.58
CA ASP A 66 3.92 11.89 3.96
C ASP A 66 2.84 12.82 4.54
N GLY A 67 2.24 12.43 5.68
CA GLY A 67 1.15 13.17 6.33
C GLY A 67 -0.21 13.12 5.62
N THR A 68 -0.29 12.63 4.39
CA THR A 68 -1.56 12.54 3.63
C THR A 68 -2.08 11.11 3.51
N LEU A 69 -1.21 10.13 3.25
CA LEU A 69 -1.58 8.70 3.16
C LEU A 69 -1.05 7.88 4.35
N TRP A 70 0.00 8.36 5.00
CA TRP A 70 0.60 7.77 6.19
C TRP A 70 1.24 8.85 7.11
N PRO A 71 1.65 8.51 8.34
CA PRO A 71 2.32 9.46 9.23
C PRO A 71 3.68 9.94 8.75
N GLU A 72 4.02 11.17 9.14
CA GLU A 72 5.36 11.77 8.93
C GLU A 72 5.99 12.27 10.24
N ASN A 73 5.29 12.11 11.37
CA ASN A 73 5.81 12.47 12.68
C ASN A 73 6.24 11.20 13.46
N PRO A 74 7.33 11.27 14.26
CA PRO A 74 8.14 12.45 14.56
C PRO A 74 9.19 12.78 13.49
N LEU A 75 9.39 11.91 12.50
CA LEU A 75 10.24 12.07 11.32
C LEU A 75 9.61 11.34 10.13
N PRO A 76 9.76 11.83 8.90
CA PRO A 76 9.35 11.11 7.69
C PRO A 76 9.94 9.71 7.64
N PHE A 77 9.18 8.72 7.15
CA PHE A 77 9.60 7.32 7.20
C PHE A 77 10.84 7.05 6.34
N GLN A 78 10.99 7.75 5.20
CA GLN A 78 12.21 7.63 4.40
C GLN A 78 13.45 8.13 5.17
N LEU A 79 13.32 9.17 5.99
CA LEU A 79 14.43 9.62 6.83
C LEU A 79 14.77 8.58 7.90
N MET A 80 13.77 7.89 8.47
CA MET A 80 14.04 6.79 9.39
C MET A 80 14.80 5.66 8.70
N PHE A 81 14.36 5.25 7.51
CA PHE A 81 15.07 4.28 6.68
C PHE A 81 16.52 4.70 6.41
N ALA A 82 16.75 5.96 6.03
CA ALA A 82 18.09 6.47 5.78
C ALA A 82 18.98 6.44 7.04
N LEU A 83 18.42 6.72 8.22
CA LEU A 83 19.13 6.63 9.50
C LEU A 83 19.49 5.19 9.88
N ASP A 84 18.58 4.23 9.64
CA ASP A 84 18.83 2.82 9.91
C ASP A 84 19.86 2.23 8.94
N GLU A 85 19.80 2.60 7.65
CA GLU A 85 20.84 2.24 6.67
C GLU A 85 22.20 2.84 7.03
N LEU A 86 22.23 4.08 7.51
CA LEU A 86 23.46 4.71 8.00
C LEU A 86 24.06 3.91 9.15
N ARG A 87 23.26 3.49 10.14
CA ARG A 87 23.72 2.66 11.25
C ARG A 87 24.19 1.28 10.80
N ARG A 88 23.48 0.66 9.85
CA ARG A 88 23.83 -0.66 9.30
C ARG A 88 25.18 -0.63 8.58
N LEU A 89 25.46 0.44 7.84
CA LEU A 89 26.70 0.61 7.07
C LEU A 89 27.86 1.16 7.91
N ALA A 90 27.61 1.88 9.00
CA ALA A 90 28.63 2.53 9.81
C ALA A 90 29.84 1.66 10.22
N PRO A 91 29.69 0.35 10.56
CA PRO A 91 30.82 -0.51 10.89
C PRO A 91 31.87 -0.60 9.77
N ASP A 92 31.44 -0.51 8.51
CA ASP A 92 32.31 -0.59 7.32
C ASP A 92 32.85 0.79 6.88
N HIS A 93 32.39 1.87 7.51
CA HIS A 93 32.70 3.26 7.14
C HIS A 93 33.21 4.09 8.34
N PRO A 94 34.38 3.74 8.94
CA PRO A 94 34.88 4.41 10.14
C PRO A 94 35.14 5.92 9.94
N GLN A 95 35.40 6.36 8.71
CA GLN A 95 35.63 7.76 8.35
C GLN A 95 34.40 8.66 8.60
N TRP A 96 33.18 8.10 8.61
CA TRP A 96 31.95 8.87 8.77
C TRP A 96 31.85 9.61 10.11
N LYS A 97 32.53 9.12 11.15
CA LYS A 97 32.61 9.77 12.46
C LYS A 97 33.26 11.16 12.43
N GLN A 98 33.96 11.50 11.34
CA GLN A 98 34.60 12.80 11.16
C GLN A 98 33.64 13.87 10.61
N ASN A 99 32.49 13.48 10.04
CA ASN A 99 31.45 14.42 9.64
C ASN A 99 30.49 14.65 10.83
N PRO A 100 30.38 15.88 11.37
CA PRO A 100 29.51 16.17 12.50
C PRO A 100 28.02 15.86 12.27
N VAL A 101 27.51 16.00 11.05
CA VAL A 101 26.10 15.72 10.71
C VAL A 101 25.86 14.21 10.72
N ILE A 102 26.77 13.45 10.11
CA ILE A 102 26.68 11.98 10.07
C ILE A 102 26.87 11.40 11.47
N GLN A 103 27.80 11.94 12.26
CA GLN A 103 27.97 11.54 13.65
C GLN A 103 26.70 11.83 14.48
N ALA A 104 26.10 13.01 14.34
CA ALA A 104 24.83 13.33 14.99
C ALA A 104 23.69 12.40 14.57
N ALA A 105 23.63 12.01 13.30
CA ALA A 105 22.68 11.04 12.78
C ALA A 105 22.86 9.65 13.42
N LEU A 106 24.11 9.18 13.53
CA LEU A 106 24.45 7.92 14.19
C LEU A 106 24.08 7.92 15.68
N ASP A 107 24.31 9.03 16.37
CA ASP A 107 23.98 9.21 17.78
C ASP A 107 22.46 9.39 18.02
N GLY A 108 21.67 9.51 16.95
CA GLY A 108 20.23 9.74 17.05
C GLY A 108 19.89 11.15 17.58
N ASP A 109 20.77 12.13 17.37
CA ASP A 109 20.51 13.52 17.74
C ASP A 109 19.54 14.18 16.75
N VAL A 110 18.27 13.88 16.98
CA VAL A 110 17.14 14.39 16.20
C VAL A 110 17.09 15.92 16.21
N ALA A 111 17.57 16.60 17.27
CA ALA A 111 17.57 18.05 17.33
C ALA A 111 18.56 18.67 16.34
N VAL A 112 19.73 18.06 16.16
CA VAL A 112 20.71 18.47 15.15
C VAL A 112 20.16 18.25 13.74
N LEU A 113 19.58 17.07 13.47
CA LEU A 113 19.01 16.75 12.15
C LEU A 113 17.87 17.70 11.75
N LYS A 114 17.04 18.10 12.72
CA LYS A 114 15.89 18.96 12.49
C LYS A 114 16.22 20.42 12.20
N LYS A 115 17.42 20.91 12.58
CA LYS A 115 17.83 22.30 12.27
C LYS A 115 17.81 22.58 10.77
N ASP A 116 18.19 21.58 9.97
CA ASP A 116 18.10 21.62 8.52
C ASP A 116 17.86 20.20 8.00
N LEU A 117 16.58 19.80 7.99
CA LEU A 117 16.17 18.44 7.60
C LEU A 117 16.58 18.11 6.17
N LYS A 118 16.48 19.09 5.25
CA LYS A 118 16.82 18.90 3.83
C LYS A 118 18.32 18.68 3.66
N LYS A 119 19.16 19.48 4.32
CA LYS A 119 20.63 19.29 4.29
C LYS A 119 21.03 17.98 4.96
N SER A 120 20.48 17.69 6.13
CA SER A 120 20.82 16.46 6.87
C SER A 120 20.45 15.21 6.07
N LEU A 121 19.25 15.19 5.48
CA LEU A 121 18.83 14.11 4.59
C LEU A 121 19.74 14.00 3.36
N SER A 122 20.09 15.12 2.72
CA SER A 122 21.01 15.14 1.57
C SER A 122 22.38 14.54 1.90
N GLU A 123 22.97 14.91 3.04
CA GLU A 123 24.26 14.35 3.48
C GLU A 123 24.16 12.84 3.79
N ILE A 124 23.11 12.41 4.50
CA ILE A 124 22.91 10.98 4.80
C ILE A 124 22.71 10.19 3.51
N LEU A 125 21.82 10.64 2.62
CA LEU A 125 21.51 9.94 1.36
C LEU A 125 22.74 9.85 0.45
N LYS A 126 23.55 10.91 0.38
CA LYS A 126 24.79 10.92 -0.39
C LYS A 126 25.72 9.79 0.07
N GLU A 127 25.90 9.62 1.37
CA GLU A 127 26.81 8.62 1.92
C GLU A 127 26.25 7.19 1.86
N THR A 128 24.94 7.02 2.07
CA THR A 128 24.33 5.69 2.21
C THR A 128 23.83 5.07 0.90
N HIS A 129 23.57 5.87 -0.13
CA HIS A 129 22.90 5.42 -1.36
C HIS A 129 23.73 5.57 -2.64
N ALA A 130 24.76 6.42 -2.65
CA ALA A 130 25.55 6.63 -3.86
C ALA A 130 26.34 5.37 -4.25
N GLY A 131 26.36 5.04 -5.54
CA GLY A 131 27.11 3.91 -6.09
C GLY A 131 26.37 2.57 -6.10
N THR A 132 25.25 2.44 -5.38
CA THR A 132 24.40 1.24 -5.46
C THR A 132 23.61 1.22 -6.75
N THR A 133 23.19 0.04 -7.18
CA THR A 133 22.19 -0.11 -8.23
C THR A 133 20.79 0.19 -7.71
N VAL A 134 19.82 0.40 -8.62
CA VAL A 134 18.39 0.48 -8.27
C VAL A 134 17.92 -0.81 -7.60
N ASP A 135 18.28 -1.98 -8.12
CA ASP A 135 17.84 -3.26 -7.56
C ASP A 135 18.36 -3.51 -6.14
N GLU A 136 19.63 -3.17 -5.88
CA GLU A 136 20.21 -3.23 -4.53
C GLU A 136 19.52 -2.26 -3.57
N PHE A 137 19.16 -1.07 -4.06
CA PHE A 137 18.43 -0.09 -3.27
C PHE A 137 17.02 -0.60 -2.92
N ASP A 138 16.31 -1.11 -3.91
CA ASP A 138 14.97 -1.68 -3.73
C ASP A 138 14.99 -2.83 -2.73
N GLN A 139 15.99 -3.72 -2.81
CA GLN A 139 16.14 -4.82 -1.85
C GLN A 139 16.35 -4.31 -0.42
N ARG A 140 17.19 -3.28 -0.22
CA ARG A 140 17.40 -2.68 1.12
C ARG A 140 16.11 -2.09 1.68
N VAL A 141 15.30 -1.44 0.85
CA VAL A 141 14.00 -0.92 1.26
C VAL A 141 13.07 -2.06 1.67
N ARG A 142 13.01 -3.16 0.91
CA ARG A 142 12.22 -4.36 1.26
C ARG A 142 12.68 -4.98 2.57
N ASP A 143 13.99 -5.14 2.76
CA ASP A 143 14.58 -5.72 3.97
C ASP A 143 14.25 -4.87 5.19
N TRP A 144 14.39 -3.54 5.08
CA TRP A 144 14.02 -2.61 6.15
C TRP A 144 12.53 -2.69 6.48
N LEU A 145 11.64 -2.64 5.48
CA LEU A 145 10.19 -2.75 5.70
C LEU A 145 9.77 -4.06 6.36
N SER A 146 10.52 -5.15 6.14
CA SER A 146 10.21 -6.46 6.72
C SER A 146 10.49 -6.55 8.23
N THR A 147 11.34 -5.68 8.77
CA THR A 147 11.83 -5.76 10.16
C THR A 147 11.58 -4.49 10.97
N ALA A 148 11.65 -3.32 10.35
CA ALA A 148 11.54 -2.04 11.02
C ALA A 148 10.11 -1.78 11.52
N ARG A 149 10.01 -1.24 12.73
CA ARG A 149 8.74 -0.90 13.37
C ARG A 149 8.75 0.55 13.86
N HIS A 150 7.62 1.22 13.69
CA HIS A 150 7.45 2.58 14.16
C HIS A 150 7.48 2.61 15.70
N PRO A 151 8.34 3.42 16.35
CA PRO A 151 8.61 3.33 17.79
C PRO A 151 7.39 3.64 18.67
N ARG A 152 6.48 4.51 18.21
CA ARG A 152 5.24 4.83 18.93
C ARG A 152 4.16 3.76 18.80
N PHE A 153 4.03 3.16 17.61
CA PHE A 153 2.88 2.34 17.25
C PHE A 153 3.21 0.84 17.26
N ASP A 154 4.49 0.48 17.30
CA ASP A 154 5.01 -0.89 17.22
C ASP A 154 4.49 -1.68 15.99
N ARG A 155 4.32 -0.96 14.87
CA ARG A 155 3.79 -1.49 13.61
C ARG A 155 4.82 -1.34 12.49
N PRO A 156 4.83 -2.25 11.49
CA PRO A 156 5.58 -2.04 10.26
C PRO A 156 5.17 -0.71 9.61
N TYR A 157 6.14 0.01 9.06
CA TYR A 157 5.92 1.34 8.48
C TYR A 157 4.93 1.31 7.31
N ASN A 158 5.04 0.32 6.42
CA ASN A 158 4.11 0.11 5.31
C ASN A 158 2.73 -0.42 5.74
N GLY A 159 2.56 -0.81 7.02
CA GLY A 159 1.27 -1.16 7.62
C GLY A 159 0.66 -0.03 8.46
N LEU A 160 1.29 1.15 8.48
CA LEU A 160 0.89 2.31 9.26
C LEU A 160 0.33 3.39 8.35
N THR A 161 -0.78 3.08 7.70
CA THR A 161 -1.43 3.93 6.69
C THR A 161 -2.78 4.43 7.19
N TYR A 162 -3.20 5.61 6.74
CA TYR A 162 -4.51 6.15 7.11
C TYR A 162 -5.61 5.38 6.39
N LEU A 163 -6.34 4.53 7.13
CA LEU A 163 -7.43 3.71 6.61
C LEU A 163 -8.50 4.57 5.87
N PRO A 164 -8.94 5.73 6.40
CA PRO A 164 -9.86 6.60 5.70
C PRO A 164 -9.35 7.03 4.30
N MET A 165 -8.05 7.26 4.16
CA MET A 165 -7.46 7.66 2.87
C MET A 165 -7.25 6.47 1.92
N GLN A 166 -7.01 5.27 2.45
CA GLN A 166 -7.06 4.03 1.64
C GLN A 166 -8.44 3.81 1.04
N GLU A 167 -9.50 4.08 1.81
CA GLU A 167 -10.88 4.02 1.33
C GLU A 167 -11.14 5.05 0.23
N VAL A 168 -10.62 6.28 0.35
CA VAL A 168 -10.72 7.30 -0.71
C VAL A 168 -10.01 6.85 -1.98
N LEU A 169 -8.80 6.29 -1.87
CA LEU A 169 -8.06 5.75 -3.01
C LEU A 169 -8.85 4.65 -3.74
N ALA A 170 -9.39 3.67 -2.99
CA ALA A 170 -10.20 2.60 -3.54
C ALA A 170 -11.48 3.14 -4.19
N TYR A 171 -12.22 4.01 -3.49
CA TYR A 171 -13.45 4.62 -3.97
C TYR A 171 -13.25 5.39 -5.27
N LEU A 172 -12.18 6.18 -5.39
CA LEU A 172 -11.86 6.89 -6.62
C LEU A 172 -11.56 5.93 -7.78
N ARG A 173 -10.78 4.87 -7.55
CA ARG A 173 -10.46 3.87 -8.59
C ARG A 173 -11.70 3.12 -9.06
N GLU A 174 -12.59 2.74 -8.15
CA GLU A 174 -13.90 2.13 -8.48
C GLU A 174 -14.74 3.03 -9.41
N HIS A 175 -14.56 4.35 -9.30
CA HIS A 175 -15.23 5.35 -10.13
C HIS A 175 -14.39 5.82 -11.34
N GLY A 176 -13.36 5.04 -11.70
CA GLY A 176 -12.57 5.23 -12.92
C GLY A 176 -11.55 6.36 -12.85
N PHE A 177 -11.15 6.79 -11.65
CA PHE A 177 -10.01 7.69 -11.48
C PHE A 177 -8.69 6.94 -11.56
N ARG A 178 -7.67 7.61 -12.06
CA ARG A 178 -6.26 7.23 -11.88
C ARG A 178 -5.69 8.01 -10.70
N THR A 179 -5.15 7.28 -9.73
CA THR A 179 -4.64 7.82 -8.46
C THR A 179 -3.11 7.84 -8.47
N TYR A 180 -2.51 9.02 -8.39
CA TYR A 180 -1.06 9.22 -8.40
C TYR A 180 -0.55 9.69 -7.04
N ILE A 181 0.66 9.27 -6.68
CA ILE A 181 1.43 9.91 -5.60
C ILE A 181 2.28 11.04 -6.19
N VAL A 182 2.34 12.18 -5.51
CA VAL A 182 3.16 13.35 -5.81
C VAL A 182 3.78 13.86 -4.51
N SER A 183 5.00 13.43 -4.22
CA SER A 183 5.58 13.59 -2.88
C SER A 183 7.00 14.12 -2.86
N GLY A 184 7.32 14.92 -1.86
CA GLY A 184 8.69 15.39 -1.60
C GLY A 184 9.66 14.24 -1.30
N GLY A 185 9.15 13.09 -0.85
CA GLY A 185 9.93 11.87 -0.65
C GLY A 185 10.53 11.30 -1.94
N GLY A 186 11.53 10.43 -1.80
CA GLY A 186 12.21 9.80 -2.93
C GLY A 186 11.30 8.83 -3.67
N LYS A 187 11.15 9.02 -5.00
CA LYS A 187 10.24 8.18 -5.80
C LYS A 187 10.58 6.69 -5.72
N ASP A 188 11.86 6.35 -5.78
CA ASP A 188 12.29 4.94 -5.82
C ASP A 188 12.07 4.27 -4.46
N PHE A 189 12.14 5.01 -3.35
CA PHE A 189 11.78 4.49 -2.04
C PHE A 189 10.30 4.10 -2.00
N MET A 190 9.40 4.95 -2.50
CA MET A 190 7.96 4.69 -2.49
C MET A 190 7.56 3.57 -3.47
N ARG A 191 8.18 3.51 -4.66
CA ARG A 191 7.86 2.52 -5.70
C ARG A 191 8.02 1.06 -5.25
N VAL A 192 8.85 0.81 -4.25
CA VAL A 192 9.10 -0.55 -3.74
C VAL A 192 7.87 -1.17 -3.08
N TRP A 193 6.98 -0.36 -2.50
CA TRP A 193 5.90 -0.82 -1.61
C TRP A 193 4.54 -0.16 -1.88
N ALA A 194 4.48 0.98 -2.57
CA ALA A 194 3.23 1.73 -2.76
C ALA A 194 2.15 0.94 -3.53
N GLU A 195 2.54 0.01 -4.42
CA GLU A 195 1.57 -0.82 -5.13
C GLU A 195 0.87 -1.79 -4.20
N ASP A 196 1.64 -2.53 -3.40
CA ASP A 196 1.12 -3.51 -2.43
C ASP A 196 0.30 -2.83 -1.33
N THR A 197 0.71 -1.63 -0.91
CA THR A 197 0.08 -0.91 0.21
C THR A 197 -1.11 -0.04 -0.21
N TYR A 198 -1.01 0.68 -1.33
CA TYR A 198 -2.00 1.68 -1.75
C TYR A 198 -2.77 1.30 -3.02
N GLY A 199 -2.35 0.25 -3.72
CA GLY A 199 -2.84 -0.07 -5.06
C GLY A 199 -2.41 0.98 -6.11
N ILE A 200 -1.28 1.66 -5.88
CA ILE A 200 -0.73 2.67 -6.80
C ILE A 200 0.54 2.10 -7.44
N PRO A 201 0.51 1.74 -8.74
CA PRO A 201 1.64 1.10 -9.40
C PRO A 201 2.82 2.06 -9.59
N PRO A 202 4.06 1.55 -9.81
CA PRO A 202 5.28 2.38 -9.83
C PRO A 202 5.27 3.55 -10.82
N GLU A 203 4.62 3.41 -11.97
CA GLU A 203 4.47 4.46 -12.98
C GLU A 203 3.52 5.59 -12.57
N GLN A 204 2.72 5.38 -11.51
CA GLN A 204 1.85 6.39 -10.90
C GLN A 204 2.45 7.00 -9.62
N VAL A 205 3.71 6.68 -9.31
CA VAL A 205 4.46 7.28 -8.20
C VAL A 205 5.42 8.34 -8.74
N ILE A 206 5.16 9.59 -8.36
CA ILE A 206 5.97 10.78 -8.65
C ILE A 206 6.59 11.25 -7.34
N GLY A 207 7.88 11.56 -7.38
CA GLY A 207 8.58 12.09 -6.22
C GLY A 207 9.97 12.61 -6.55
N SER A 208 10.68 13.07 -5.53
CA SER A 208 12.06 13.53 -5.66
C SER A 208 12.97 12.42 -6.20
N MET A 209 13.96 12.78 -7.01
CA MET A 209 14.86 11.82 -7.65
C MET A 209 16.28 12.35 -7.82
N GLY A 210 17.24 11.44 -7.78
CA GLY A 210 18.65 11.67 -8.11
C GLY A 210 19.02 11.08 -9.47
N PRO A 211 20.22 11.41 -9.97
CA PRO A 211 20.71 10.94 -11.26
C PRO A 211 20.91 9.42 -11.29
N LEU A 212 20.55 8.82 -12.41
CA LEU A 212 20.82 7.42 -12.73
C LEU A 212 21.76 7.34 -13.94
N GLN A 213 22.66 6.38 -13.91
CA GLN A 213 23.55 6.05 -15.02
C GLN A 213 23.34 4.60 -15.45
N PHE A 214 23.17 4.39 -16.75
CA PHE A 214 23.22 3.05 -17.31
C PHE A 214 24.66 2.55 -17.34
N GLU A 215 24.88 1.35 -16.79
CA GLU A 215 26.18 0.70 -16.73
C GLU A 215 26.04 -0.78 -17.10
N ILE A 216 27.13 -1.39 -17.58
CA ILE A 216 27.27 -2.84 -17.64
C ILE A 216 28.25 -3.24 -16.54
N ARG A 217 27.78 -3.91 -15.48
CA ARG A 217 28.61 -4.45 -14.39
C ARG A 217 28.68 -5.96 -14.53
N ASP A 218 29.89 -6.51 -14.72
CA ASP A 218 30.12 -7.95 -14.91
C ASP A 218 29.24 -8.59 -16.00
N GLY A 219 28.98 -7.85 -17.08
CA GLY A 219 28.13 -8.30 -18.20
C GLY A 219 26.62 -8.14 -17.98
N VAL A 220 26.19 -7.62 -16.83
CA VAL A 220 24.77 -7.37 -16.51
C VAL A 220 24.44 -5.89 -16.66
N PRO A 221 23.37 -5.54 -17.41
CA PRO A 221 22.90 -4.16 -17.49
C PRO A 221 22.25 -3.72 -16.18
N VAL A 222 22.68 -2.58 -15.66
CA VAL A 222 22.17 -2.01 -14.40
C VAL A 222 21.92 -0.50 -14.54
N LEU A 223 21.06 0.01 -13.68
CA LEU A 223 20.94 1.45 -13.41
C LEU A 223 21.64 1.76 -12.09
N ALA A 224 22.76 2.46 -12.16
CA ALA A 224 23.54 2.88 -11.00
C ALA A 224 23.08 4.24 -10.50
N ARG A 225 22.88 4.37 -9.19
CA ARG A 225 22.54 5.62 -8.52
C ARG A 225 23.79 6.48 -8.39
N GLN A 226 23.73 7.68 -8.94
CA GLN A 226 24.81 8.65 -8.86
C GLN A 226 24.57 9.63 -7.71
N ALA A 227 25.64 10.24 -7.20
CA ALA A 227 25.52 11.29 -6.20
C ALA A 227 24.89 12.54 -6.81
N GLY A 228 23.89 13.12 -6.14
CA GLY A 228 23.25 14.37 -6.59
C GLY A 228 21.73 14.31 -6.50
N ILE A 229 21.09 15.39 -6.92
CA ILE A 229 19.64 15.56 -6.98
C ILE A 229 19.31 16.06 -8.39
N ASP A 230 18.46 15.32 -9.10
CA ASP A 230 17.96 15.73 -10.42
C ASP A 230 16.72 16.61 -10.29
N PHE A 231 15.84 16.27 -9.34
CA PHE A 231 14.59 16.98 -9.14
C PHE A 231 14.07 16.81 -7.72
N ILE A 232 13.52 17.91 -7.17
CA ILE A 232 12.84 17.94 -5.87
C ILE A 232 11.35 18.14 -6.14
N ASP A 233 10.53 17.17 -5.73
CA ASP A 233 9.08 17.17 -5.94
C ASP A 233 8.32 17.73 -4.73
N ASP A 234 8.64 18.96 -4.37
CA ASP A 234 8.07 19.65 -3.19
C ASP A 234 7.69 21.08 -3.58
N LYS A 235 6.65 21.63 -2.93
CA LYS A 235 6.12 22.98 -3.20
C LYS A 235 5.82 23.21 -4.68
N GLU A 236 6.40 24.25 -5.28
CA GLU A 236 6.25 24.59 -6.70
C GLU A 236 6.82 23.52 -7.64
N GLY A 237 7.64 22.59 -7.12
CA GLY A 237 8.07 21.39 -7.84
C GLY A 237 6.90 20.46 -8.19
N LYS A 238 5.89 20.34 -7.32
CA LYS A 238 4.78 19.39 -7.50
C LYS A 238 4.00 19.60 -8.80
N PRO A 239 3.52 20.83 -9.14
CA PRO A 239 2.89 21.08 -10.44
C PRO A 239 3.79 20.75 -11.64
N VAL A 240 5.10 21.01 -11.53
CA VAL A 240 6.07 20.73 -12.60
C VAL A 240 6.22 19.23 -12.80
N ALA A 241 6.32 18.46 -11.71
CA ALA A 241 6.45 17.01 -11.76
C ALA A 241 5.19 16.33 -12.32
N ILE A 242 4.01 16.81 -11.91
CA ILE A 242 2.71 16.41 -12.46
C ILE A 242 2.70 16.61 -13.98
N HIS A 243 3.07 17.81 -14.45
CA HIS A 243 3.08 18.10 -15.88
C HIS A 243 4.06 17.20 -16.64
N ARG A 244 5.27 17.01 -16.11
CA ARG A 244 6.31 16.17 -16.75
C ARG A 244 5.94 14.69 -16.81
N SER A 245 5.30 14.17 -15.78
CA SER A 245 5.06 12.73 -15.63
C SER A 245 3.70 12.31 -16.20
N ILE A 246 2.66 13.10 -15.97
CA ILE A 246 1.28 12.77 -16.35
C ILE A 246 0.90 13.45 -17.67
N GLY A 247 1.45 14.63 -17.95
CA GLY A 247 1.08 15.44 -19.13
C GLY A 247 -0.33 16.01 -19.06
N ARG A 248 -1.00 15.89 -17.90
CA ARG A 248 -2.38 16.34 -17.70
C ARG A 248 -2.52 17.00 -16.34
N ARG A 249 -3.33 18.06 -16.29
CA ARG A 249 -3.71 18.74 -15.06
C ARG A 249 -4.72 17.84 -14.30
N PRO A 250 -4.50 17.52 -13.01
CA PRO A 250 -5.44 16.75 -12.20
C PRO A 250 -6.79 17.46 -12.03
N VAL A 251 -7.79 16.71 -11.58
CA VAL A 251 -9.11 17.23 -11.20
C VAL A 251 -9.35 17.13 -9.69
N ALA A 252 -8.56 16.32 -8.99
CA ALA A 252 -8.60 16.23 -7.54
C ALA A 252 -7.18 16.21 -6.96
N ALA A 253 -6.94 16.95 -5.88
CA ALA A 253 -5.67 16.98 -5.17
C ALA A 253 -5.88 16.86 -3.67
N PHE A 254 -5.02 16.07 -3.02
CA PHE A 254 -5.06 15.75 -1.60
C PHE A 254 -3.67 15.99 -1.03
N GLY A 255 -3.58 16.77 0.04
CA GLY A 255 -2.33 17.10 0.73
C GLY A 255 -2.55 17.33 2.22
N ASN A 256 -1.52 17.75 2.94
CA ASN A 256 -1.61 18.05 4.37
C ASN A 256 -0.77 19.26 4.81
N SER A 257 0.04 19.85 3.91
CA SER A 257 1.03 20.87 4.30
C SER A 257 1.10 22.06 3.33
N ASP A 258 1.85 23.09 3.72
CA ASP A 258 2.23 24.20 2.84
C ASP A 258 3.11 23.72 1.66
N GLY A 259 3.69 22.52 1.74
CA GLY A 259 4.35 21.84 0.63
C GLY A 259 3.39 21.47 -0.50
N ASP A 260 2.10 21.32 -0.20
CA ASP A 260 1.06 20.96 -1.17
C ASP A 260 0.36 22.16 -1.78
N LEU A 261 0.64 23.36 -1.28
CA LEU A 261 -0.08 24.57 -1.67
C LEU A 261 -0.12 24.74 -3.20
N ALA A 262 1.04 24.66 -3.85
CA ALA A 262 1.12 24.83 -5.29
C ALA A 262 0.42 23.69 -6.06
N MET A 263 0.42 22.46 -5.53
CA MET A 263 -0.30 21.32 -6.12
C MET A 263 -1.82 21.52 -6.04
N LEU A 264 -2.33 21.96 -4.88
CA LEU A 264 -3.74 22.27 -4.66
C LEU A 264 -4.19 23.43 -5.56
N GLN A 265 -3.44 24.55 -5.55
CA GLN A 265 -3.70 25.70 -6.42
C GLN A 265 -3.68 25.31 -7.89
N TRP A 266 -2.65 24.59 -8.33
CA TRP A 266 -2.56 24.11 -9.69
C TRP A 266 -3.69 23.14 -10.02
N THR A 267 -4.29 22.41 -9.09
CA THR A 267 -5.39 21.50 -9.43
C THR A 267 -6.73 22.23 -9.50
N THR A 268 -7.00 23.14 -8.56
CA THR A 268 -8.36 23.65 -8.33
C THR A 268 -8.61 25.07 -8.84
N MET A 269 -7.61 25.96 -8.80
CA MET A 269 -7.83 27.35 -9.18
C MET A 269 -8.11 27.45 -10.68
N THR A 270 -9.07 28.29 -11.08
CA THR A 270 -9.46 28.51 -12.49
C THR A 270 -9.88 27.26 -13.26
N ARG A 271 -10.22 26.17 -12.56
CA ARG A 271 -10.74 24.93 -13.13
C ARG A 271 -12.08 24.58 -12.48
N SER A 272 -13.03 24.09 -13.29
CA SER A 272 -14.24 23.44 -12.78
C SER A 272 -14.64 22.31 -13.75
N PRO A 273 -15.09 21.15 -13.27
CA PRO A 273 -15.08 20.73 -11.86
C PRO A 273 -13.66 20.45 -11.35
N SER A 274 -13.43 20.69 -10.06
CA SER A 274 -12.19 20.31 -9.36
C SER A 274 -12.43 20.10 -7.87
N PHE A 275 -11.56 19.35 -7.21
CA PHE A 275 -11.62 19.06 -5.78
C PHE A 275 -10.25 19.24 -5.11
N GLY A 276 -10.24 19.84 -3.92
CA GLY A 276 -9.03 19.99 -3.10
C GLY A 276 -9.35 19.59 -1.67
N LEU A 277 -8.47 18.80 -1.06
CA LEU A 277 -8.60 18.35 0.33
C LEU A 277 -7.28 18.48 1.08
N ILE A 278 -7.36 18.96 2.32
CA ILE A 278 -6.27 19.04 3.28
C ILE A 278 -6.56 18.13 4.47
N VAL A 279 -5.64 17.21 4.78
CA VAL A 279 -5.65 16.45 6.03
C VAL A 279 -5.07 17.34 7.13
N HIS A 280 -5.86 17.64 8.17
CA HIS A 280 -5.42 18.41 9.32
C HIS A 280 -5.23 17.48 10.53
N HIS A 281 -3.98 17.37 11.00
CA HIS A 281 -3.57 16.50 12.10
C HIS A 281 -3.96 17.11 13.44
N THR A 282 -5.15 16.76 13.93
CA THR A 282 -5.76 17.31 15.16
C THR A 282 -5.86 16.29 16.29
N ASP A 283 -5.36 15.07 16.09
CA ASP A 283 -5.59 13.94 17.02
C ASP A 283 -4.30 13.45 17.68
N PRO A 284 -3.92 13.99 18.85
CA PRO A 284 -2.70 13.57 19.53
C PRO A 284 -2.82 12.19 20.19
N GLU A 285 -4.03 11.65 20.34
CA GLU A 285 -4.28 10.38 21.04
C GLU A 285 -4.08 9.22 20.09
N ARG A 286 -4.76 9.24 18.95
CA ARG A 286 -4.73 8.19 17.93
C ARG A 286 -3.58 8.37 16.93
N GLU A 287 -3.13 9.61 16.72
CA GLU A 287 -2.06 10.01 15.79
C GLU A 287 -1.22 11.11 16.47
N TYR A 288 -0.79 12.13 15.73
CA TYR A 288 -0.15 13.32 16.23
C TYR A 288 -1.07 14.53 16.02
N ALA A 289 -0.82 15.58 16.79
CA ALA A 289 -1.45 16.88 16.55
C ALA A 289 -0.36 17.90 16.20
N TYR A 290 -0.44 18.47 15.00
CA TYR A 290 0.53 19.43 14.49
C TYR A 290 -0.01 20.20 13.29
N ASP A 291 0.45 21.45 13.18
CA ASP A 291 0.13 22.35 12.07
C ASP A 291 1.26 23.36 11.83
N ARG A 292 1.33 24.44 12.60
CA ARG A 292 2.25 25.58 12.43
C ARG A 292 3.69 25.25 12.80
N ASP A 293 3.86 24.48 13.87
CA ASP A 293 5.15 24.17 14.51
C ASP A 293 5.32 22.64 14.65
N PRO A 294 5.33 21.88 13.54
CA PRO A 294 5.48 20.44 13.61
C PRO A 294 6.86 20.05 14.11
N ALA A 295 6.98 18.83 14.63
CA ALA A 295 8.25 18.36 15.16
C ALA A 295 9.32 18.20 14.07
N SER A 296 8.96 17.99 12.80
CA SER A 296 9.91 17.75 11.70
C SER A 296 9.44 18.32 10.36
N SER A 297 8.35 17.79 9.81
CA SER A 297 7.73 18.16 8.53
C SER A 297 6.21 18.28 8.67
N GLY A 298 5.52 18.64 7.60
CA GLY A 298 4.07 18.81 7.62
C GLY A 298 3.58 20.17 8.11
N LYS A 299 4.39 21.23 7.94
CA LYS A 299 3.97 22.58 8.35
C LYS A 299 2.74 23.00 7.54
N LEU A 300 1.66 23.36 8.22
CA LEU A 300 0.39 23.77 7.63
C LEU A 300 -0.03 25.13 8.20
N VAL A 301 0.14 26.20 7.41
CA VAL A 301 -0.28 27.55 7.77
C VAL A 301 -0.95 28.22 6.58
N THR A 302 -0.19 28.46 5.51
CA THR A 302 -0.67 29.19 4.34
C THR A 302 -1.70 28.40 3.54
N ALA A 303 -1.52 27.08 3.39
CA ALA A 303 -2.51 26.25 2.71
C ALA A 303 -3.82 26.15 3.49
N LEU A 304 -3.75 26.12 4.83
CA LEU A 304 -4.94 26.14 5.68
C LEU A 304 -5.66 27.50 5.60
N GLU A 305 -4.94 28.62 5.64
CA GLU A 305 -5.52 29.97 5.45
C GLU A 305 -6.20 30.14 4.08
N GLN A 306 -5.65 29.53 3.03
CA GLN A 306 -6.24 29.59 1.68
C GLN A 306 -7.41 28.63 1.48
N SER A 307 -7.55 27.59 2.30
CA SER A 307 -8.58 26.56 2.12
C SER A 307 -9.99 27.13 2.05
N GLU A 308 -10.34 28.06 2.95
CA GLU A 308 -11.65 28.72 2.96
C GLU A 308 -11.89 29.53 1.68
N GLN A 309 -10.88 30.26 1.20
CA GLN A 309 -10.98 31.12 0.02
C GLN A 309 -11.13 30.32 -1.27
N GLN A 310 -10.48 29.15 -1.33
CA GLN A 310 -10.46 28.28 -2.50
C GLN A 310 -11.50 27.16 -2.43
N GLY A 311 -12.26 27.06 -1.34
CA GLY A 311 -13.26 26.00 -1.12
C GLY A 311 -12.64 24.61 -0.96
N TRP A 312 -11.40 24.51 -0.48
CA TRP A 312 -10.79 23.22 -0.16
C TRP A 312 -11.40 22.63 1.10
N VAL A 313 -11.66 21.33 1.06
CA VAL A 313 -12.15 20.58 2.22
C VAL A 313 -11.01 20.42 3.21
N VAL A 314 -11.21 20.82 4.46
CA VAL A 314 -10.26 20.56 5.55
C VAL A 314 -10.83 19.43 6.40
N VAL A 315 -10.08 18.34 6.49
CA VAL A 315 -10.41 17.17 7.30
C VAL A 315 -9.83 17.35 8.69
N ASP A 316 -10.67 17.40 9.71
CA ASP A 316 -10.24 17.35 11.10
C ASP A 316 -10.07 15.87 11.49
N MET A 317 -8.83 15.37 11.53
CA MET A 317 -8.55 13.95 11.78
C MET A 317 -9.25 13.42 13.04
N LYS A 318 -9.28 14.21 14.12
CA LYS A 318 -9.92 13.83 15.39
C LYS A 318 -11.43 13.64 15.24
N ARG A 319 -12.08 14.48 14.44
CA ARG A 319 -13.55 14.54 14.33
C ARG A 319 -14.10 13.75 13.16
N ASP A 320 -13.42 13.78 12.01
CA ASP A 320 -13.94 13.27 10.75
C ASP A 320 -13.58 11.80 10.52
N TRP A 321 -12.55 11.27 11.19
CA TRP A 321 -12.17 9.86 11.08
C TRP A 321 -12.64 9.07 12.30
N LYS A 322 -13.42 8.01 12.06
CA LYS A 322 -13.80 7.01 13.09
C LYS A 322 -12.59 6.23 13.56
N THR A 323 -11.76 5.83 12.60
CA THR A 323 -10.57 5.00 12.80
C THR A 323 -9.44 5.59 11.95
N VAL A 324 -8.28 5.86 12.56
CA VAL A 324 -7.14 6.47 11.86
C VAL A 324 -6.36 5.43 11.09
N PHE A 325 -5.82 4.45 11.79
CA PHE A 325 -5.15 3.29 11.21
C PHE A 325 -6.09 2.11 11.23
N GLU A 326 -5.98 1.21 10.25
CA GLU A 326 -6.67 -0.06 10.34
C GLU A 326 -6.38 -0.68 11.70
N THR A 327 -7.41 -0.71 12.55
CA THR A 327 -7.34 -1.41 13.82
C THR A 327 -7.06 -2.85 13.44
N THR A 328 -5.98 -3.41 13.97
CA THR A 328 -5.84 -4.86 14.12
C THR A 328 -6.87 -5.36 15.15
N ALA A 329 -8.14 -5.04 14.92
CA ALA A 329 -9.30 -5.76 15.38
C ALA A 329 -9.70 -6.84 14.35
N ALA A 330 -9.07 -6.86 13.18
CA ALA A 330 -8.55 -8.11 12.66
C ALA A 330 -7.17 -8.27 13.28
N SER A 331 -7.11 -8.93 14.44
CA SER A 331 -5.87 -9.59 14.77
C SER A 331 -5.44 -10.39 13.54
N ASP A 332 -4.15 -10.50 13.27
CA ASP A 332 -3.57 -11.61 12.51
C ASP A 332 -3.93 -13.01 13.12
N GLY A 333 -4.96 -13.10 13.96
CA GLY A 333 -5.62 -14.28 14.48
C GLY A 333 -7.13 -14.34 14.16
N ASP A 334 -7.68 -13.46 13.31
CA ASP A 334 -9.09 -13.53 12.87
C ASP A 334 -9.27 -13.73 11.35
N MET A 335 -8.19 -13.61 10.56
CA MET A 335 -8.18 -14.21 9.22
C MET A 335 -8.02 -15.72 9.40
N SER A 336 -9.16 -16.41 9.33
CA SER A 336 -9.16 -17.86 9.28
C SER A 336 -8.76 -18.33 7.89
N LEU A 337 -8.03 -19.44 7.82
CA LEU A 337 -7.90 -20.20 6.59
C LEU A 337 -9.24 -20.85 6.21
N ASP A 338 -10.20 -20.96 7.12
CA ASP A 338 -11.48 -21.60 6.85
C ASP A 338 -12.20 -21.00 5.65
N ALA A 339 -12.66 -21.88 4.77
CA ALA A 339 -13.44 -21.56 3.58
C ALA A 339 -12.71 -20.65 2.57
N THR A 340 -11.37 -20.71 2.54
CA THR A 340 -10.52 -19.96 1.59
C THR A 340 -9.95 -20.86 0.49
N ASN A 341 -9.67 -20.25 -0.67
CA ASN A 341 -9.09 -20.90 -1.84
C ASN A 341 -7.89 -20.10 -2.33
N TRP A 342 -6.81 -20.81 -2.67
CA TRP A 342 -5.52 -20.20 -2.98
C TRP A 342 -4.88 -20.84 -4.20
N ILE A 343 -4.17 -20.04 -4.98
CA ILE A 343 -3.34 -20.46 -6.10
C ILE A 343 -1.88 -20.11 -5.83
N ALA A 344 -0.97 -21.06 -6.05
CA ALA A 344 0.45 -20.82 -5.83
C ALA A 344 1.03 -19.95 -6.95
N GLU A 345 1.83 -18.95 -6.58
CA GLU A 345 2.59 -18.09 -7.49
C GLU A 345 4.09 -18.43 -7.45
N ASP A 346 4.57 -18.88 -6.30
CA ASP A 346 5.95 -19.31 -6.08
C ASP A 346 5.98 -20.58 -5.21
N ILE A 347 6.82 -21.54 -5.60
CA ILE A 347 7.03 -22.80 -4.87
C ILE A 347 8.53 -23.05 -4.72
N GLY A 348 9.04 -22.84 -3.50
CA GLY A 348 10.44 -23.04 -3.16
C GLY A 348 11.40 -22.05 -3.84
N GLY A 349 10.99 -20.78 -3.97
CA GLY A 349 11.78 -19.72 -4.59
C GLY A 349 11.87 -19.82 -6.12
N ARG A 350 10.89 -20.49 -6.73
CA ARG A 350 10.79 -20.65 -8.19
C ARG A 350 9.32 -20.47 -8.59
N GLY A 351 9.11 -19.69 -9.66
CA GLY A 351 7.80 -19.47 -10.25
C GLY A 351 7.10 -20.77 -10.68
N VAL A 352 5.79 -20.66 -10.87
CA VAL A 352 4.91 -21.74 -11.31
C VAL A 352 4.64 -21.68 -12.82
N VAL A 353 4.19 -22.78 -13.40
CA VAL A 353 3.75 -22.86 -14.80
C VAL A 353 2.28 -22.42 -14.90
N ASP A 354 2.01 -21.30 -15.56
CA ASP A 354 0.69 -20.64 -15.62
C ASP A 354 -0.47 -21.57 -16.03
N ILE A 355 -0.24 -22.46 -17.02
CA ILE A 355 -1.29 -23.34 -17.56
C ILE A 355 -1.64 -24.51 -16.63
N ALA A 356 -0.86 -24.74 -15.57
CA ALA A 356 -1.00 -25.89 -14.68
C ALA A 356 -1.00 -25.41 -13.22
N GLN A 357 -2.19 -25.03 -12.76
CA GLN A 357 -2.37 -24.40 -11.46
C GLN A 357 -2.12 -25.37 -10.31
N SER A 358 -1.24 -24.98 -9.39
CA SER A 358 -1.15 -25.58 -8.07
C SER A 358 -2.06 -24.80 -7.12
N THR A 359 -3.02 -25.46 -6.50
CA THR A 359 -4.04 -24.82 -5.64
C THR A 359 -4.09 -25.46 -4.26
N LEU A 360 -4.54 -24.68 -3.28
CA LEU A 360 -4.75 -25.11 -1.90
C LEU A 360 -6.06 -24.52 -1.38
N SER A 361 -6.93 -25.38 -0.88
CA SER A 361 -8.29 -25.04 -0.45
C SER A 361 -8.53 -25.55 0.96
N PHE A 362 -9.20 -24.73 1.76
CA PHE A 362 -9.54 -24.98 3.16
C PHE A 362 -11.06 -25.01 3.35
N ASP A 363 -11.77 -25.70 2.46
CA ASP A 363 -13.24 -25.69 2.42
C ASP A 363 -13.90 -26.43 3.59
N GLN A 364 -13.14 -27.22 4.33
CA GLN A 364 -13.62 -28.03 5.45
C GLN A 364 -12.71 -27.87 6.68
N PRO A 365 -13.26 -27.81 7.90
CA PRO A 365 -12.47 -27.72 9.12
C PRO A 365 -11.45 -28.87 9.22
N ASN A 366 -10.21 -28.53 9.57
CA ASN A 366 -9.10 -29.48 9.72
C ASN A 366 -8.82 -30.36 8.49
N HIS A 367 -9.12 -29.88 7.29
CA HIS A 367 -8.92 -30.62 6.05
C HIS A 367 -8.52 -29.68 4.91
N VAL A 368 -7.62 -30.15 4.06
CA VAL A 368 -7.19 -29.44 2.86
C VAL A 368 -7.44 -30.26 1.61
N THR A 369 -7.76 -29.57 0.54
CA THR A 369 -7.84 -30.11 -0.81
C THR A 369 -7.06 -29.24 -1.77
N GLY A 370 -6.77 -29.75 -2.96
CA GLY A 370 -6.19 -28.93 -4.00
C GLY A 370 -5.67 -29.71 -5.19
N ASN A 371 -4.92 -29.02 -6.04
CA ASN A 371 -4.24 -29.56 -7.20
C ASN A 371 -2.73 -29.32 -7.07
N THR A 372 -1.91 -30.31 -7.39
CA THR A 372 -0.44 -30.23 -7.43
C THR A 372 0.06 -29.98 -8.86
N ALA A 373 -0.68 -29.21 -9.65
CA ALA A 373 -0.57 -29.10 -11.11
C ALA A 373 -1.01 -30.36 -11.88
N VAL A 374 -0.54 -31.56 -11.51
CA VAL A 374 -0.87 -32.82 -12.19
C VAL A 374 -1.93 -33.64 -11.47
N ASN A 375 -1.88 -33.71 -10.14
CA ASN A 375 -2.76 -34.56 -9.35
C ASN A 375 -3.63 -33.77 -8.40
N ARG A 376 -4.81 -34.33 -8.09
CA ARG A 376 -5.58 -33.83 -6.97
C ARG A 376 -5.03 -34.41 -5.69
N PHE A 377 -5.06 -33.63 -4.62
CA PHE A 377 -4.73 -34.09 -3.29
C PHE A 377 -5.82 -33.73 -2.28
N SER A 378 -5.84 -34.51 -1.20
CA SER A 378 -6.68 -34.27 -0.03
C SER A 378 -6.00 -34.81 1.20
N GLY A 379 -6.14 -34.14 2.34
CA GLY A 379 -5.61 -34.66 3.59
C GLY A 379 -5.96 -33.82 4.80
N PRO A 380 -5.65 -34.31 6.00
CA PRO A 380 -5.90 -33.59 7.23
C PRO A 380 -4.97 -32.38 7.35
N ALA A 381 -5.49 -31.30 7.90
CA ALA A 381 -4.74 -30.13 8.31
C ALA A 381 -5.02 -29.84 9.78
N LYS A 382 -4.01 -29.45 10.53
CA LYS A 382 -4.17 -28.94 11.89
C LYS A 382 -3.84 -27.45 11.86
N ILE A 383 -4.83 -26.63 12.18
CA ILE A 383 -4.73 -25.19 12.26
C ILE A 383 -4.95 -24.81 13.72
N ASP A 384 -3.98 -24.15 14.33
CA ASP A 384 -4.05 -23.68 15.71
C ASP A 384 -3.35 -22.31 15.81
N GLY A 385 -4.16 -21.25 15.87
CA GLY A 385 -3.69 -19.89 15.68
C GLY A 385 -2.96 -19.74 14.33
N ARG A 386 -1.65 -19.42 14.38
CA ARG A 386 -0.79 -19.30 13.19
C ARG A 386 -0.01 -20.56 12.85
N SER A 387 -0.17 -21.63 13.63
CA SER A 387 0.42 -22.91 13.28
C SER A 387 -0.45 -23.59 12.22
N LEU A 388 0.20 -24.06 11.16
CA LEU A 388 -0.42 -24.89 10.15
C LEU A 388 0.47 -26.12 9.97
N GLN A 389 -0.09 -27.29 10.20
CA GLN A 389 0.57 -28.56 9.94
C GLN A 389 -0.33 -29.41 9.06
N LEU A 390 0.17 -29.76 7.88
CA LEU A 390 -0.50 -30.70 6.99
C LEU A 390 -0.08 -32.12 7.36
N GLY A 391 -1.05 -32.99 7.59
CA GLY A 391 -0.80 -34.41 7.81
C GLY A 391 -0.55 -35.15 6.49
N PRO A 392 -0.59 -36.50 6.51
CA PRO A 392 -0.38 -37.30 5.32
C PRO A 392 -1.38 -36.96 4.21
N LEU A 393 -0.89 -36.44 3.09
CA LEU A 393 -1.72 -36.09 1.93
C LEU A 393 -1.90 -37.32 1.03
N ALA A 394 -3.15 -37.64 0.69
CA ALA A 394 -3.47 -38.59 -0.36
C ALA A 394 -3.48 -37.87 -1.71
N THR A 395 -2.81 -38.44 -2.71
CA THR A 395 -2.77 -37.89 -4.07
C THR A 395 -3.30 -38.90 -5.09
N THR A 396 -3.87 -38.39 -6.19
CA THR A 396 -4.10 -39.23 -7.38
C THR A 396 -2.77 -39.58 -8.05
N ARG A 397 -2.76 -40.58 -8.95
CA ARG A 397 -1.54 -41.05 -9.65
C ARG A 397 -1.64 -40.88 -11.17
N ARG A 398 -1.97 -39.68 -11.63
CA ARG A 398 -1.89 -39.29 -13.04
C ARG A 398 -0.44 -38.99 -13.40
N ALA A 399 -0.03 -39.44 -14.58
CA ALA A 399 1.23 -39.03 -15.16
C ALA A 399 1.05 -37.72 -15.94
N GLY A 400 2.03 -36.83 -15.85
CA GLY A 400 2.06 -35.57 -16.59
C GLY A 400 3.44 -35.31 -17.21
N PRO A 401 3.58 -34.21 -17.97
CA PRO A 401 4.87 -33.76 -18.50
C PRO A 401 5.92 -33.60 -17.38
N PRO A 402 7.21 -33.87 -17.64
CA PRO A 402 8.25 -33.81 -16.61
C PRO A 402 8.32 -32.49 -15.82
N ALA A 403 8.09 -31.35 -16.48
CA ALA A 403 8.08 -30.04 -15.83
C ALA A 403 6.92 -29.88 -14.82
N LEU A 404 5.74 -30.43 -15.13
CA LEU A 404 4.60 -30.37 -14.21
C LEU A 404 4.76 -31.36 -13.05
N MET A 405 5.37 -32.52 -13.32
CA MET A 405 5.75 -33.47 -12.27
C MET A 405 6.82 -32.89 -11.32
N ASP A 406 7.76 -32.08 -11.83
CA ASP A 406 8.72 -31.35 -10.98
C ASP A 406 8.00 -30.33 -10.07
N GLN A 407 7.10 -29.52 -10.63
CA GLN A 407 6.29 -28.58 -9.86
C GLN A 407 5.45 -29.30 -8.80
N GLU A 408 4.80 -30.41 -9.16
CA GLU A 408 4.08 -31.28 -8.22
C GLU A 408 4.97 -31.71 -7.05
N ASN A 409 6.15 -32.26 -7.35
CA ASN A 409 7.06 -32.75 -6.33
C ASN A 409 7.56 -31.63 -5.42
N ARG A 410 7.87 -30.45 -5.98
CA ARG A 410 8.24 -29.27 -5.20
C ARG A 410 7.10 -28.83 -4.29
N PHE A 411 5.87 -28.82 -4.79
CA PHE A 411 4.71 -28.39 -4.03
C PHE A 411 4.43 -29.34 -2.86
N LEU A 412 4.38 -30.65 -3.11
CA LEU A 412 4.17 -31.66 -2.06
C LEU A 412 5.29 -31.62 -1.00
N LYS A 413 6.53 -31.44 -1.43
CA LYS A 413 7.67 -31.28 -0.51
C LYS A 413 7.50 -30.04 0.36
N ALA A 414 7.18 -28.89 -0.23
CA ALA A 414 6.93 -27.65 0.49
C ALA A 414 5.78 -27.82 1.50
N LEU A 415 4.62 -28.36 1.07
CA LEU A 415 3.46 -28.60 1.91
C LEU A 415 3.78 -29.48 3.14
N SER A 416 4.65 -30.49 2.99
CA SER A 416 5.07 -31.35 4.11
C SER A 416 5.94 -30.65 5.15
N ALA A 417 6.64 -29.57 4.75
CA ALA A 417 7.55 -28.81 5.60
C ALA A 417 6.85 -27.63 6.30
N VAL A 418 5.61 -27.30 5.94
CA VAL A 418 4.87 -26.18 6.55
C VAL A 418 4.69 -26.40 8.04
N ARG A 419 4.96 -25.36 8.82
CA ARG A 419 4.72 -25.30 10.27
C ARG A 419 3.91 -24.10 10.69
N SER A 420 3.94 -23.04 9.89
CA SER A 420 3.20 -21.82 10.14
C SER A 420 2.74 -21.19 8.84
N TYR A 421 1.83 -20.25 8.95
CA TYR A 421 1.36 -19.43 7.84
C TYR A 421 1.25 -17.97 8.27
N ARG A 422 1.27 -17.08 7.28
CA ARG A 422 1.05 -15.65 7.48
C ARG A 422 0.35 -15.07 6.27
N PHE A 423 -0.61 -14.18 6.50
CA PHE A 423 -1.19 -13.37 5.44
C PHE A 423 -0.29 -12.18 5.14
N ASP A 424 -0.17 -11.84 3.86
CA ASP A 424 0.55 -10.66 3.39
C ASP A 424 -0.48 -9.76 2.69
N GLY A 425 -1.12 -8.90 3.48
CA GLY A 425 -2.38 -8.24 3.08
C GLY A 425 -3.57 -9.21 3.05
N GLN A 426 -4.65 -8.82 2.36
CA GLN A 426 -5.90 -9.62 2.32
C GLN A 426 -5.88 -10.75 1.28
N ARG A 427 -5.06 -10.61 0.22
CA ARG A 427 -5.09 -11.49 -0.96
C ARG A 427 -3.87 -12.37 -1.14
N LYS A 428 -2.90 -12.36 -0.21
CA LYS A 428 -1.73 -13.24 -0.27
C LYS A 428 -1.59 -14.07 0.99
N LEU A 429 -1.21 -15.32 0.79
CA LEU A 429 -0.93 -16.29 1.85
C LEU A 429 0.50 -16.82 1.68
N LEU A 430 1.29 -16.72 2.73
CA LEU A 430 2.64 -17.24 2.81
C LEU A 430 2.64 -18.49 3.70
N LEU A 431 3.17 -19.60 3.19
CA LEU A 431 3.41 -20.81 3.97
C LEU A 431 4.88 -20.87 4.37
N LEU A 432 5.16 -21.08 5.65
CA LEU A 432 6.51 -21.02 6.20
C LEU A 432 6.91 -22.32 6.88
N ASP A 433 8.21 -22.61 6.88
CA ASP A 433 8.80 -23.72 7.63
C ASP A 433 8.96 -23.39 9.13
N GLU A 434 9.69 -24.24 9.84
CA GLU A 434 9.98 -24.08 11.27
C GLU A 434 10.92 -22.89 11.56
N GLN A 435 11.75 -22.51 10.60
CA GLN A 435 12.71 -21.40 10.69
C GLN A 435 12.11 -20.06 10.24
N GLY A 436 10.87 -20.07 9.75
CA GLY A 436 10.19 -18.88 9.20
C GLY A 436 10.58 -18.56 7.76
N GLN A 437 11.20 -19.49 7.02
CA GLN A 437 11.47 -19.33 5.61
C GLN A 437 10.19 -19.59 4.80
N VAL A 438 9.92 -18.73 3.80
CA VAL A 438 8.78 -18.88 2.90
C VAL A 438 9.00 -20.08 1.98
N LEU A 439 8.11 -21.07 2.06
CA LEU A 439 8.10 -22.27 1.23
C LEU A 439 7.21 -22.10 -0.01
N VAL A 440 6.08 -21.41 0.16
CA VAL A 440 5.09 -21.17 -0.90
C VAL A 440 4.49 -19.79 -0.74
N LYS A 441 4.38 -19.05 -1.85
CA LYS A 441 3.57 -17.83 -1.93
C LYS A 441 2.29 -18.15 -2.71
N LEU A 442 1.14 -17.83 -2.13
CA LEU A 442 -0.14 -18.01 -2.78
C LEU A 442 -0.93 -16.70 -2.87
N ALA A 443 -1.76 -16.60 -3.90
CA ALA A 443 -2.77 -15.56 -4.05
C ALA A 443 -4.18 -16.12 -3.88
N GLN A 444 -5.09 -15.30 -3.37
CA GLN A 444 -6.47 -15.69 -3.15
C GLN A 444 -7.19 -15.89 -4.48
N LEU A 445 -7.81 -17.05 -4.63
CA LEU A 445 -8.77 -17.34 -5.70
C LEU A 445 -10.15 -16.86 -5.26
N ASP A 446 -10.72 -15.93 -6.02
CA ASP A 446 -12.12 -15.55 -5.85
C ASP A 446 -13.01 -16.75 -6.19
N ARG A 447 -14.06 -16.98 -5.39
CA ARG A 447 -14.95 -18.15 -5.49
C ARG A 447 -15.75 -18.21 -6.78
#